data_AF-A0A1K1RJR9-F1
#
_entry.id   AF-A0A1K1RJR9-F1
#
_cell.length_a   1.000
_cell.length_b   1.000
_cell.length_c   1.000
_cell.angle_alpha   90.00
_cell.angle_beta   90.00
_cell.angle_gamma   90.00
#
_symmetry.space_group_name_H-M   'P 1'
#
loop_
_entity.id
_entity.type
_entity.pdbx_description
1 polymer ?
#
loop_
_entity_poly.entity_id
_entity_poly.type
_entity_poly.pdbx_seq_one_letter_code
_entity_poly.pdbx_strand_id
1 'polypeptide(L)'
;MSDNRFALPAVDEPGSTEAGIILLGLDVDRLLAGVGFARLADDPALVTQAVDQARHGVFAIDLPGLVRLGRERWLGVRCRLPASRTGEPGALRREWERARDRVADAVPEAGPASAGYLTACLLRRAEVDRFAEREEPHVLPEVPAR
;
A
#
# COMPACT_ATOMS: atom_id res chain seq x y z
N MET A 1 18.44 23.54 23.02
CA MET A 1 18.15 22.64 21.88
C MET A 1 17.29 21.51 22.40
N SER A 2 15.98 21.51 22.12
CA SER A 2 15.12 20.38 22.48
C SER A 2 15.37 19.22 21.53
N ASP A 3 15.53 18.02 22.10
CA ASP A 3 15.67 16.78 21.37
C ASP A 3 14.30 16.33 20.84
N ASN A 4 13.99 16.70 19.60
CA ASN A 4 12.71 16.39 18.93
C ASN A 4 12.56 14.91 18.52
N ARG A 5 13.53 14.04 18.86
CA ARG A 5 13.47 12.61 18.53
C ARG A 5 12.38 11.85 19.32
N PHE A 6 11.91 12.42 20.43
CA PHE A 6 10.91 11.82 21.32
C PHE A 6 9.65 12.67 21.50
N ALA A 7 9.36 13.57 20.56
CA ALA A 7 8.11 14.33 20.60
C ALA A 7 6.92 13.36 20.46
N LEU A 8 6.08 13.30 21.49
CA LEU A 8 4.81 12.59 21.45
C LEU A 8 3.90 13.26 20.39
N PRO A 9 3.06 12.49 19.67
CA PRO A 9 2.12 13.06 18.73
C PRO A 9 1.21 14.05 19.45
N ALA A 10 0.86 15.14 18.77
CA ALA A 10 -0.17 16.04 19.28
C ALA A 10 -1.49 15.25 19.37
N VAL A 11 -2.23 15.44 20.46
CA VAL A 11 -3.51 14.72 20.71
C VAL A 11 -4.53 14.94 19.57
N ASP A 12 -4.35 16.00 18.78
CA ASP A 12 -5.20 16.37 17.65
C ASP A 12 -4.70 15.85 16.29
N GLU A 13 -3.67 14.99 16.24
CA GLU A 13 -3.22 14.39 14.99
C GLU A 13 -4.31 13.47 14.40
N PRO A 14 -4.63 13.58 13.10
CA PRO A 14 -5.69 12.79 12.49
C PRO A 14 -5.35 11.29 12.50
N GLY A 15 -6.32 10.45 12.87
CA GLY A 15 -6.15 8.98 12.98
C GLY A 15 -5.72 8.27 11.70
N SER A 16 -5.76 8.94 10.55
CA SER A 16 -5.19 8.48 9.28
C SER A 16 -3.68 8.26 9.35
N THR A 17 -2.98 8.90 10.28
CA THR A 17 -1.54 8.74 10.51
C THR A 17 -1.22 7.42 11.22
N GLU A 18 -2.08 6.97 12.14
CA GLU A 18 -1.91 5.67 12.81
C GLU A 18 -2.18 4.50 11.85
N ALA A 19 -3.22 4.60 11.04
CA ALA A 19 -3.48 3.65 9.94
C ALA A 19 -2.28 3.58 8.98
N GLY A 20 -1.62 4.70 8.72
CA GLY A 20 -0.43 4.76 7.88
C GLY A 20 0.77 3.99 8.44
N ILE A 21 1.01 4.08 9.75
CA ILE A 21 2.08 3.33 10.42
C ILE A 21 1.82 1.81 10.30
N ILE A 22 0.58 1.38 10.50
CA ILE A 22 0.20 -0.05 10.36
C ILE A 22 0.46 -0.52 8.92
N LEU A 23 0.00 0.24 7.92
CA LEU A 23 0.19 -0.12 6.52
C LEU A 23 1.67 -0.21 6.14
N LEU A 24 2.51 0.71 6.64
CA LEU A 24 3.95 0.67 6.37
C LEU A 24 4.63 -0.61 6.90
N GLY A 25 4.08 -1.23 7.94
CA GLY A 25 4.56 -2.49 8.51
C GLY A 25 4.12 -3.76 7.77
N LEU A 26 3.26 -3.67 6.75
CA LEU A 26 2.83 -4.83 5.98
C LEU A 26 3.91 -5.33 5.02
N ASP A 27 3.91 -6.61 4.69
CA ASP A 27 4.75 -7.14 3.62
C ASP A 27 4.33 -6.56 2.25
N VAL A 28 5.26 -6.52 1.27
CA VAL A 28 5.03 -5.87 -0.04
C VAL A 28 3.88 -6.54 -0.82
N ASP A 29 3.75 -7.86 -0.72
CA ASP A 29 2.64 -8.62 -1.30
C ASP A 29 1.30 -8.19 -0.70
N ARG A 30 1.22 -8.01 0.62
CA ARG A 30 0.00 -7.54 1.29
C ARG A 30 -0.33 -6.09 0.98
N LEU A 31 0.69 -5.23 0.83
CA LEU A 31 0.50 -3.86 0.35
C LEU A 31 -0.13 -3.84 -1.04
N LEU A 32 0.41 -4.62 -1.98
CA LEU A 32 -0.12 -4.71 -3.33
C LEU A 32 -1.51 -5.37 -3.35
N ALA A 33 -1.73 -6.44 -2.59
CA ALA A 33 -3.06 -7.05 -2.44
C ALA A 33 -4.09 -6.03 -1.95
N GLY A 34 -3.72 -5.18 -0.98
CA GLY A 34 -4.58 -4.10 -0.51
C GLY A 34 -4.84 -3.03 -1.57
N VAL A 35 -3.83 -2.64 -2.37
CA VAL A 35 -4.04 -1.77 -3.55
C VAL A 35 -5.05 -2.38 -4.52
N GLY A 36 -5.01 -3.69 -4.73
CA GLY A 36 -5.94 -4.43 -5.59
C GLY A 36 -7.37 -4.43 -5.06
N PHE A 37 -7.56 -4.53 -3.75
CA PHE A 37 -8.89 -4.58 -3.13
C PHE A 37 -9.49 -3.21 -2.77
N ALA A 38 -8.65 -2.20 -2.49
CA ALA A 38 -9.07 -0.92 -1.91
C ALA A 38 -9.97 -0.02 -2.79
N ARG A 39 -10.39 -0.47 -3.98
CA ARG A 39 -11.47 0.19 -4.76
C ARG A 39 -12.87 -0.22 -4.29
N LEU A 40 -12.98 -1.32 -3.55
CA LEU A 40 -14.24 -1.92 -3.14
C LEU A 40 -14.62 -1.57 -1.69
N ALA A 41 -13.70 -0.96 -0.95
CA ALA A 41 -13.90 -0.54 0.43
C ALA A 41 -13.13 0.75 0.70
N ASP A 42 -13.74 1.65 1.45
CA ASP A 42 -13.15 2.94 1.82
C ASP A 42 -12.37 2.88 3.15
N ASP A 43 -12.56 1.84 3.95
CA ASP A 43 -11.87 1.63 5.22
C ASP A 43 -10.58 0.78 5.04
N PRO A 44 -9.37 1.34 5.30
CA PRO A 44 -8.12 0.59 5.24
C PRO A 44 -8.06 -0.64 6.17
N ALA A 45 -8.75 -0.62 7.31
CA ALA A 45 -8.78 -1.74 8.24
C ALA A 45 -9.55 -2.93 7.65
N LEU A 46 -10.72 -2.67 7.04
CA LEU A 46 -11.49 -3.68 6.31
C LEU A 46 -10.71 -4.26 5.14
N VAL A 47 -9.96 -3.43 4.41
CA VAL A 47 -9.07 -3.92 3.34
C VAL A 47 -8.00 -4.85 3.90
N THR A 48 -7.35 -4.47 5.00
CA THR A 48 -6.33 -5.30 5.66
C THR A 48 -6.91 -6.64 6.10
N GLN A 49 -8.10 -6.63 6.68
CA GLN A 49 -8.81 -7.85 7.07
C GLN A 49 -9.12 -8.74 5.87
N ALA A 50 -9.60 -8.17 4.75
CA ALA A 50 -9.88 -8.94 3.54
C ALA A 50 -8.61 -9.57 2.93
N VAL A 51 -7.49 -8.84 2.95
CA VAL A 51 -6.18 -9.37 2.51
C VAL A 51 -5.73 -10.53 3.42
N ASP A 52 -5.93 -10.42 4.73
CA ASP A 52 -5.61 -11.50 5.67
C ASP A 52 -6.51 -12.73 5.46
N GLN A 53 -7.81 -12.51 5.23
CA GLN A 53 -8.74 -13.58 4.85
C GLN A 53 -8.34 -14.27 3.54
N ALA A 54 -7.90 -13.50 2.53
CA ALA A 54 -7.40 -14.04 1.26
C ALA A 54 -6.13 -14.87 1.45
N ARG A 55 -5.22 -14.42 2.32
CA ARG A 55 -4.01 -15.16 2.71
C ARG A 55 -4.33 -16.49 3.39
N HIS A 56 -5.41 -16.54 4.17
CA HIS A 56 -5.87 -17.73 4.86
C HIS A 56 -6.85 -18.59 4.05
N GLY A 57 -7.15 -18.23 2.79
CA GLY A 57 -8.02 -19.00 1.91
C GLY A 57 -9.50 -18.97 2.30
N VAL A 58 -9.91 -17.97 3.10
CA VAL A 58 -11.31 -17.80 3.55
C VAL A 58 -12.01 -16.62 2.87
N PHE A 59 -11.38 -16.05 1.84
CA PHE A 59 -11.94 -14.99 1.00
C PHE A 59 -12.22 -15.50 -0.42
N ALA A 60 -13.14 -14.83 -1.13
CA ALA A 60 -13.55 -15.24 -2.48
C ALA A 60 -12.44 -15.11 -3.53
N ILE A 61 -11.47 -14.22 -3.29
CA ILE A 61 -10.28 -14.04 -4.13
C ILE A 61 -9.07 -14.41 -3.30
N ASP A 62 -8.15 -15.18 -3.86
CA ASP A 62 -6.92 -15.56 -3.21
C ASP A 62 -5.90 -14.41 -3.16
N LEU A 63 -4.90 -14.53 -2.29
CA LEU A 63 -3.86 -13.51 -2.16
C LEU A 63 -3.12 -13.24 -3.49
N PRO A 64 -2.69 -14.26 -4.27
CA PRO A 64 -2.07 -14.02 -5.58
C PRO A 64 -2.94 -13.22 -6.55
N GLY A 65 -4.25 -13.50 -6.62
CA GLY A 65 -5.20 -12.75 -7.45
C GLY A 65 -5.29 -11.29 -7.05
N LEU A 66 -5.34 -10.99 -5.75
CA LEU A 66 -5.31 -9.62 -5.24
C LEU A 66 -3.97 -8.92 -5.53
N VAL A 67 -2.85 -9.63 -5.35
CA VAL A 67 -1.51 -9.09 -5.65
C VAL A 67 -1.40 -8.70 -7.12
N ARG A 68 -1.85 -9.56 -8.04
CA ARG A 68 -1.83 -9.27 -9.49
C ARG A 68 -2.61 -8.00 -9.83
N LEU A 69 -3.84 -7.88 -9.33
CA LEU A 69 -4.65 -6.66 -9.50
C LEU A 69 -3.97 -5.42 -8.90
N GLY A 70 -3.34 -5.60 -7.74
CA GLY A 70 -2.54 -4.58 -7.07
C GLY A 70 -1.37 -4.08 -7.90
N ARG A 71 -0.63 -5.02 -8.51
CA ARG A 71 0.51 -4.74 -9.39
C ARG A 71 0.08 -3.95 -10.62
N GLU A 72 -0.94 -4.42 -11.34
CA GLU A 72 -1.49 -3.75 -12.52
C GLU A 72 -1.87 -2.30 -12.18
N ARG A 73 -2.55 -2.12 -11.04
CA ARG A 73 -2.94 -0.79 -10.56
C ARG A 73 -1.74 0.08 -10.18
N TRP A 74 -0.80 -0.44 -9.39
CA TRP A 74 0.39 0.29 -8.99
C TRP A 74 1.20 0.77 -10.20
N LEU A 75 1.47 -0.13 -11.15
CA LEU A 75 2.19 0.18 -12.38
C LEU A 75 1.45 1.23 -13.23
N GLY A 76 0.12 1.18 -13.26
CA GLY A 76 -0.71 2.14 -13.98
C GLY A 76 -0.73 3.55 -13.37
N VAL A 77 -0.54 3.69 -12.05
CA VAL A 77 -0.60 5.01 -11.37
C VAL A 77 0.77 5.56 -10.99
N ARG A 78 1.81 4.72 -10.85
CA ARG A 78 3.11 5.15 -10.30
C ARG A 78 3.76 6.28 -11.10
N CYS A 79 3.59 6.35 -12.41
CA CYS A 79 4.17 7.43 -13.22
C CYS A 79 3.62 8.82 -12.89
N ARG A 80 2.42 8.89 -12.29
CA ARG A 80 1.79 10.13 -11.83
C ARG A 80 2.25 10.54 -10.44
N LEU A 81 2.83 9.61 -9.67
CA LEU A 81 3.26 9.86 -8.30
C LEU A 81 4.72 10.37 -8.30
N PRO A 82 4.99 11.58 -7.80
CA PRO A 82 6.35 12.12 -7.73
C PRO A 82 7.20 11.29 -6.77
N ALA A 83 8.49 11.12 -7.06
CA ALA A 83 9.39 10.39 -6.17
C ALA A 83 9.41 11.02 -4.77
N SER A 84 9.24 10.19 -3.73
CA SER A 84 9.45 10.66 -2.35
C SER A 84 10.94 10.75 -2.06
N ARG A 85 11.39 11.87 -1.49
CA ARG A 85 12.72 11.98 -0.88
C ARG A 85 12.58 11.58 0.58
N THR A 86 13.03 10.37 0.93
CA THR A 86 13.20 9.93 2.32
C THR A 86 14.48 10.53 2.88
N GLY A 87 14.51 10.99 4.14
CA GLY A 87 15.77 11.58 4.66
C GLY A 87 15.87 12.07 6.10
N GLU A 88 14.82 12.17 6.91
CA GLU A 88 14.96 12.69 8.30
C GLU A 88 14.21 11.85 9.36
N PRO A 89 14.86 11.43 10.47
CA PRO A 89 14.20 10.75 11.60
C PRO A 89 13.18 11.64 12.33
N GLY A 90 12.08 11.06 12.82
CA GLY A 90 10.92 11.80 13.37
C GLY A 90 10.01 12.39 12.29
N ALA A 91 10.35 12.21 11.01
CA ALA A 91 9.59 12.68 9.87
C ALA A 91 8.55 11.68 9.35
N LEU A 92 8.45 10.44 9.86
CA LEU A 92 7.59 9.44 9.22
C LEU A 92 6.11 9.85 9.15
N ARG A 93 5.58 10.46 10.22
CA ARG A 93 4.20 11.01 10.23
C ARG A 93 4.03 12.16 9.23
N ARG A 94 4.95 13.14 9.25
CA ARG A 94 4.97 14.25 8.28
C ARG A 94 5.24 13.80 6.85
N GLU A 95 5.95 12.70 6.68
CA GLU A 95 6.25 12.10 5.39
C GLU A 95 5.03 11.34 4.86
N TRP A 96 4.32 10.64 5.74
CA TRP A 96 3.01 10.07 5.46
C TRP A 96 2.03 11.13 4.99
N GLU A 97 1.83 12.21 5.75
CA GLU A 97 0.93 13.30 5.39
C GLU A 97 1.30 13.90 4.03
N ARG A 98 2.56 14.30 3.83
CA ARG A 98 3.03 14.85 2.55
C ARG A 98 2.89 13.87 1.39
N ALA A 99 3.12 12.57 1.62
CA ALA A 99 2.94 11.56 0.59
C ALA A 99 1.47 11.31 0.28
N ARG A 100 0.61 11.35 1.30
CA ARG A 100 -0.85 11.22 1.16
C ARG A 100 -1.44 12.36 0.36
N ASP A 101 -1.00 13.60 0.62
CA ASP A 101 -1.42 14.78 -0.15
C ASP A 101 -1.05 14.62 -1.63
N ARG A 102 0.19 14.20 -1.92
CA ARG A 102 0.64 13.93 -3.30
C ARG A 102 -0.17 12.83 -3.97
N VAL A 103 -0.57 11.80 -3.24
CA VAL A 103 -1.42 10.71 -3.76
C VAL A 103 -2.82 11.22 -4.06
N ALA A 104 -3.40 12.04 -3.17
CA ALA A 104 -4.71 12.66 -3.38
C ALA A 104 -4.70 13.58 -4.61
N ASP A 105 -3.63 14.37 -4.80
CA ASP A 105 -3.47 15.23 -5.98
C ASP A 105 -3.32 14.42 -7.28
N ALA A 106 -2.55 13.32 -7.25
CA ALA A 106 -2.25 12.52 -8.43
C ALA A 106 -3.36 11.52 -8.81
N VAL A 107 -4.19 11.13 -7.83
CA VAL A 107 -5.29 10.17 -8.00
C VAL A 107 -6.54 10.69 -7.24
N PRO A 108 -7.18 11.77 -7.72
CA PRO A 108 -8.30 12.40 -7.01
C PRO A 108 -9.52 11.50 -6.80
N GLU A 109 -9.68 10.47 -7.64
CA GLU A 109 -10.75 9.48 -7.55
C GLU A 109 -10.49 8.38 -6.51
N ALA A 110 -9.34 8.38 -5.84
CA ALA A 110 -9.00 7.39 -4.85
C ALA A 110 -9.79 7.61 -3.55
N GLY A 111 -10.62 6.63 -3.19
CA GLY A 111 -11.23 6.55 -1.86
C GLY A 111 -10.18 6.42 -0.74
N PRO A 112 -10.55 6.61 0.54
CA PRO A 112 -9.59 6.71 1.65
C PRO A 112 -8.67 5.49 1.81
N ALA A 113 -9.17 4.27 1.62
CA ALA A 113 -8.34 3.07 1.63
C ALA A 113 -7.35 3.05 0.46
N SER A 114 -7.82 3.38 -0.75
CA SER A 114 -6.96 3.45 -1.94
C SER A 114 -5.85 4.47 -1.74
N ALA A 115 -6.17 5.65 -1.22
CA ALA A 115 -5.19 6.67 -0.91
C ALA A 115 -4.16 6.18 0.13
N GLY A 116 -4.62 5.51 1.19
CA GLY A 116 -3.73 4.95 2.22
C GLY A 116 -2.75 3.91 1.67
N TYR A 117 -3.25 2.91 0.94
CA TYR A 117 -2.39 1.87 0.37
C TYR A 117 -1.43 2.40 -0.70
N LEU A 118 -1.86 3.33 -1.55
CA LEU A 118 -0.99 4.00 -2.51
C LEU A 118 0.06 4.87 -1.84
N THR A 119 -0.27 5.52 -0.71
CA THR A 119 0.69 6.28 0.10
C THR A 119 1.77 5.37 0.67
N ALA A 120 1.39 4.23 1.26
CA ALA A 120 2.34 3.25 1.76
C ALA A 120 3.24 2.70 0.63
N CYS A 121 2.67 2.42 -0.53
CA CYS A 121 3.43 1.99 -1.70
C CYS A 121 4.40 3.08 -2.21
N LEU A 122 3.99 4.35 -2.18
CA LEU A 122 4.84 5.47 -2.58
C LEU A 122 6.04 5.65 -1.66
N LEU A 123 5.84 5.55 -0.34
CA LEU A 123 6.91 5.63 0.64
C LEU A 123 7.89 4.46 0.54
N ARG A 124 7.41 3.29 0.09
CA ARG A 124 8.21 2.09 -0.16
C ARG A 124 8.45 1.81 -1.64
N ARG A 125 8.42 2.85 -2.48
CA ARG A 125 8.42 2.75 -3.94
C ARG A 125 9.47 1.78 -4.48
N ALA A 126 10.72 1.86 -4.01
CA ALA A 126 11.80 1.03 -4.54
C ALA A 126 11.58 -0.47 -4.31
N GLU A 127 11.00 -0.85 -3.16
CA GLU A 127 10.66 -2.25 -2.86
C GLU A 127 9.44 -2.71 -3.65
N VAL A 128 8.42 -1.86 -3.71
CA VAL A 128 7.17 -2.15 -4.42
C VAL A 128 7.40 -2.26 -5.93
N ASP A 129 8.18 -1.35 -6.53
CA ASP A 129 8.53 -1.39 -7.95
C ASP A 129 9.30 -2.68 -8.28
N ARG A 130 10.33 -3.00 -7.49
CA ARG A 130 11.10 -4.25 -7.67
C ARG A 130 10.22 -5.48 -7.58
N PHE A 131 9.24 -5.51 -6.68
CA PHE A 131 8.32 -6.62 -6.55
C PHE A 131 7.32 -6.66 -7.71
N ALA A 132 6.72 -5.52 -8.06
CA ALA A 132 5.70 -5.41 -9.09
C ALA A 132 6.22 -5.68 -10.50
N GLU A 133 7.51 -5.47 -10.74
CA GLU A 133 8.19 -5.74 -12.01
C GLU A 133 8.70 -7.18 -12.14
N ARG A 134 8.72 -7.98 -11.06
CA ARG A 134 9.09 -9.39 -11.16
C ARG A 134 8.05 -10.14 -11.99
N GLU A 135 8.44 -10.69 -13.14
CA GLU A 135 7.57 -11.61 -13.86
C GLU A 135 7.15 -12.76 -12.94
N GLU A 136 5.84 -13.03 -12.88
CA GLU A 136 5.36 -14.26 -12.27
C GLU A 136 5.85 -15.41 -13.16
N PRO A 137 6.51 -16.44 -12.62
CA PRO A 137 6.84 -17.62 -13.41
C PRO A 137 5.55 -18.16 -14.01
N HIS A 138 5.49 -18.19 -15.33
CA HIS A 138 4.34 -18.68 -16.09
C HIS A 138 4.20 -20.18 -15.83
N VAL A 139 3.42 -20.57 -14.81
CA VAL A 139 3.10 -21.98 -14.57
C VAL A 139 2.09 -22.38 -15.63
N LEU A 140 2.58 -22.95 -16.73
CA LEU A 140 1.73 -23.61 -17.71
C LEU A 140 1.06 -24.81 -17.02
N PRO A 141 -0.28 -24.95 -17.09
CA PRO A 141 -0.95 -26.12 -16.54
C PRO A 141 -0.43 -27.37 -17.26
N GLU A 142 0.08 -28.33 -16.50
CA GLU A 142 0.41 -29.66 -17.05
C GLU A 142 -0.87 -30.28 -17.59
N VAL A 143 -0.94 -30.45 -18.91
CA VAL A 143 -2.00 -31.22 -19.55
C VAL A 143 -1.67 -32.70 -19.34
N PRO A 144 -2.49 -33.48 -18.61
CA PRO A 144 -2.24 -34.90 -18.45
C PRO A 144 -2.27 -35.58 -19.82
N ALA A 145 -1.19 -36.30 -20.14
CA ALA A 145 -1.11 -37.13 -21.33
C ALA A 145 -2.20 -38.22 -21.25
N ARG A 146 -2.99 -38.34 -22.31
CA ARG A 146 -4.03 -39.36 -22.47
C ARG A 146 -3.40 -40.75 -22.70
#